data_AF-A0A5C7PRG3-F1
#
_entry.id   AF-A0A5C7PRG3-F1
#
_cell.length_a   1.000
_cell.length_b   1.000
_cell.length_c   1.000
_cell.angle_alpha   90.00
_cell.angle_beta   90.00
_cell.angle_gamma   90.00
#
_symmetry.space_group_name_H-M   'P 1'
#
loop_
_entity.id
_entity.type
_entity.pdbx_description
1 polymer ?
#
loop_
_entity_poly.entity_id
_entity_poly.type
_entity_poly.pdbx_seq_one_letter_code
_entity_poly.pdbx_strand_id
1 'polypeptide(L)'
;PLLNKAGGAGFQVTAYTQTWSDVEARIGSPAKAGQIAGNFNTLIMLRVKEVATAELLTSQLPEVHVISTVVSSSVSDTNDPVDFADFASRNEDRIAPETVRMLEPTDLVQLPKGEAFALIHGGQLHKIRMPLPSASSDALMPTSLAAIGETLRARLDGPWNQPENDSEPEDRRDV
;
A
#
# COMPACT_ATOMS: atom_id res chain seq x y z
N PRO A 1 17.15 -14.11 0.66
CA PRO A 1 16.74 -13.38 -0.56
C PRO A 1 16.29 -14.36 -1.66
N LEU A 2 15.07 -14.87 -1.54
CA LEU A 2 14.45 -15.76 -2.51
C LEU A 2 13.75 -14.97 -3.63
N LEU A 3 13.05 -13.87 -3.30
CA LEU A 3 12.34 -13.04 -4.29
C LEU A 3 13.28 -12.47 -5.37
N ASN A 4 14.44 -11.93 -5.00
CA ASN A 4 15.36 -11.29 -5.96
C ASN A 4 16.03 -12.28 -6.92
N LYS A 5 15.95 -13.60 -6.66
CA LYS A 5 16.49 -14.65 -7.54
C LYS A 5 15.39 -15.33 -8.36
N ALA A 6 14.15 -15.31 -7.87
CA ALA A 6 13.01 -15.95 -8.51
C ALA A 6 12.47 -15.15 -9.71
N GLY A 7 12.70 -13.83 -9.76
CA GLY A 7 12.27 -12.98 -10.87
C GLY A 7 12.88 -13.36 -12.23
N GLY A 8 14.14 -13.83 -12.24
CA GLY A 8 14.80 -14.33 -13.46
C GLY A 8 14.23 -15.65 -13.98
N ALA A 9 13.49 -16.38 -13.14
CA ALA A 9 12.84 -17.66 -13.46
C ALA A 9 11.33 -17.52 -13.71
N GLY A 10 10.81 -16.28 -13.81
CA GLY A 10 9.39 -16.02 -14.11
C GLY A 10 8.43 -16.23 -12.94
N PHE A 11 8.93 -16.40 -11.71
CA PHE A 11 8.07 -16.53 -10.53
C PHE A 11 7.52 -15.17 -10.09
N GLN A 12 6.20 -15.10 -9.95
CA GLN A 12 5.50 -13.95 -9.37
C GLN A 12 4.98 -14.30 -7.98
N VAL A 13 5.40 -13.52 -6.98
CA VAL A 13 4.96 -13.69 -5.59
C VAL A 13 3.99 -12.57 -5.24
N THR A 14 2.79 -12.93 -4.79
CA THR A 14 1.81 -12.00 -4.22
C THR A 14 1.54 -12.42 -2.78
N ALA A 15 1.85 -11.54 -1.83
CA ALA A 15 1.64 -11.79 -0.41
C ALA A 15 0.49 -10.91 0.11
N TYR A 16 -0.37 -11.50 0.94
CA TYR A 16 -1.47 -10.80 1.61
C TYR A 16 -1.23 -10.82 3.11
N THR A 17 -1.25 -9.65 3.73
CA THR A 17 -1.05 -9.48 5.18
C THR A 17 -2.06 -8.49 5.72
N GLN A 18 -2.47 -8.67 6.97
CA GLN A 18 -3.44 -7.77 7.61
C GLN A 18 -2.74 -6.62 8.34
N THR A 19 -1.64 -6.91 9.02
CA THR A 19 -0.81 -5.93 9.70
C THR A 19 0.65 -6.22 9.39
N TRP A 20 1.47 -5.18 9.43
CA TRP A 20 2.91 -5.34 9.32
C TRP A 20 3.51 -5.90 10.61
N SER A 21 2.97 -5.49 11.76
CA SER A 21 3.40 -5.95 13.07
C SER A 21 3.35 -7.47 13.21
N ASP A 22 2.34 -8.14 12.64
CA ASP A 22 2.27 -9.61 12.62
C ASP A 22 3.40 -10.24 11.77
N VAL A 23 3.79 -9.58 10.67
CA VAL A 23 4.91 -10.01 9.83
C VAL A 23 6.23 -9.85 10.58
N GLU A 24 6.43 -8.71 11.22
CA GLU A 24 7.64 -8.45 12.02
C GLU A 24 7.80 -9.45 13.15
N ALA A 25 6.72 -9.71 13.89
CA ALA A 25 6.70 -10.69 14.98
C ALA A 25 7.05 -12.09 14.47
N ARG A 26 6.52 -12.49 13.31
CA ARG A 26 6.81 -13.82 12.72
C ARG A 26 8.24 -13.95 12.21
N ILE A 27 8.82 -12.86 11.70
CA ILE A 27 10.21 -12.85 11.22
C ILE A 27 11.21 -12.71 12.36
N GLY A 28 10.79 -12.15 13.51
CA GLY A 28 11.61 -11.96 14.70
C GLY A 28 12.64 -10.85 14.57
N SER A 29 12.56 -10.01 13.53
CA SER A 29 13.48 -8.89 13.31
C SER A 29 12.82 -7.81 12.44
N PRO A 30 12.66 -6.58 12.95
CA PRO A 30 12.13 -5.45 12.18
C PRO A 30 12.97 -5.14 10.93
N ALA A 31 14.31 -5.18 11.06
CA ALA A 31 15.21 -4.93 9.93
C ALA A 31 15.03 -5.96 8.79
N LYS A 32 14.86 -7.24 9.15
CA LYS A 32 14.66 -8.30 8.15
C LYS A 32 13.28 -8.25 7.52
N ALA A 33 12.25 -7.89 8.30
CA ALA A 33 10.93 -7.64 7.78
C ALA A 33 10.95 -6.47 6.80
N GLY A 34 11.54 -5.33 7.18
CA GLY A 34 11.67 -4.15 6.32
C GLY A 34 12.40 -4.47 5.01
N GLN A 35 13.48 -5.27 5.07
CA GLN A 35 14.16 -5.77 3.88
C GLN A 35 13.22 -6.58 2.98
N ILE A 36 12.34 -7.40 3.55
CA ILE A 36 11.38 -8.19 2.77
C ILE A 36 10.32 -7.30 2.14
N ALA A 37 9.75 -6.34 2.87
CA ALA A 37 8.83 -5.34 2.31
C ALA A 37 9.48 -4.60 1.13
N GLY A 38 10.71 -4.12 1.29
CA GLY A 38 11.43 -3.39 0.25
C GLY A 38 11.77 -4.20 -1.01
N ASN A 39 11.70 -5.54 -0.95
CA ASN A 39 11.89 -6.39 -2.14
C ASN A 39 10.60 -6.52 -2.98
N PHE A 40 9.44 -6.10 -2.47
CA PHE A 40 8.21 -6.09 -3.27
C PHE A 40 8.18 -4.82 -4.12
N ASN A 41 8.20 -4.99 -5.44
CA ASN A 41 8.13 -3.88 -6.39
C ASN A 41 6.75 -3.19 -6.44
N THR A 42 5.72 -3.88 -5.95
CA THR A 42 4.34 -3.40 -5.93
C THR A 42 3.78 -3.56 -4.53
N LEU A 43 3.24 -2.48 -3.99
CA LEU A 43 2.53 -2.44 -2.71
C LEU A 43 1.12 -1.92 -2.96
N ILE A 44 0.10 -2.73 -2.67
CA ILE A 44 -1.30 -2.30 -2.73
C ILE A 44 -1.83 -2.28 -1.30
N MET A 45 -2.22 -1.11 -0.83
CA MET A 45 -2.72 -0.90 0.52
C MET A 45 -4.20 -0.52 0.49
N LEU A 46 -5.04 -1.46 0.92
CA LEU A 46 -6.43 -1.20 1.27
C LEU A 46 -6.50 -0.49 2.62
N ARG A 47 -7.72 -0.19 3.08
CA ARG A 47 -7.94 0.33 4.43
C ARG A 47 -7.28 -0.55 5.50
N VAL A 48 -6.41 0.05 6.29
CA VAL A 48 -5.75 -0.59 7.45
C VAL A 48 -6.22 0.05 8.75
N LYS A 49 -6.10 -0.65 9.87
CA LYS A 49 -6.42 -0.11 11.20
C LYS A 49 -5.22 0.49 11.90
N GLU A 50 -4.05 -0.09 11.66
CA GLU A 50 -2.81 0.26 12.34
C GLU A 50 -2.07 1.35 11.58
N VAL A 51 -1.67 2.41 12.28
CA VAL A 51 -0.94 3.54 11.71
C VAL A 51 0.44 3.11 11.21
N ALA A 52 1.18 2.29 11.97
CA ALA A 52 2.49 1.79 11.56
C ALA A 52 2.44 1.00 10.23
N THR A 53 1.36 0.26 10.00
CA THR A 53 1.15 -0.42 8.71
C THR A 53 0.89 0.59 7.58
N ALA A 54 0.12 1.66 7.83
CA ALA A 54 -0.10 2.72 6.83
C ALA A 54 1.19 3.48 6.49
N GLU A 55 2.06 3.70 7.48
CA GLU A 55 3.35 4.37 7.32
C GLU A 55 4.29 3.62 6.38
N LEU A 56 4.15 2.30 6.21
CA LEU A 56 4.89 1.56 5.20
C LEU A 56 4.72 2.14 3.80
N LEU A 57 3.51 2.60 3.45
CA LEU A 57 3.25 3.20 2.15
C LEU A 57 3.58 4.69 2.16
N THR A 58 3.09 5.44 3.15
CA THR A 58 3.18 6.90 3.14
C THR A 58 4.61 7.42 3.33
N SER A 59 5.48 6.71 4.05
CA SER A 59 6.89 7.08 4.22
C SER A 59 7.72 6.96 2.93
N GLN A 60 7.23 6.24 1.92
CA GLN A 60 7.89 6.10 0.61
C GLN A 60 7.53 7.25 -0.35
N LEU A 61 6.57 8.09 0.00
CA LEU A 61 6.10 9.18 -0.84
C LEU A 61 6.88 10.47 -0.56
N PRO A 62 7.15 11.28 -1.59
CA PRO A 62 7.77 12.58 -1.39
C PRO A 62 6.79 13.54 -0.69
N GLU A 63 7.34 14.55 -0.03
CA GLU A 63 6.56 15.72 0.37
C GLU A 63 6.21 16.57 -0.85
N VAL A 64 5.08 17.26 -0.79
CA VAL A 64 4.58 18.12 -1.87
C VAL A 64 4.49 19.57 -1.39
N HIS A 65 4.82 20.49 -2.27
CA HIS A 65 4.65 21.91 -2.01
C HIS A 65 3.22 22.31 -2.40
N VAL A 66 2.47 22.80 -1.43
CA VAL A 66 1.15 23.37 -1.64
C VAL A 66 1.20 24.87 -1.38
N ILE A 67 0.46 25.62 -2.20
CA ILE A 67 0.35 27.06 -2.08
C ILE A 67 -0.92 27.33 -1.29
N SER A 68 -0.79 27.86 -0.08
CA SER A 68 -1.92 28.29 0.72
C SER A 68 -2.10 29.81 0.65
N THR A 69 -3.34 30.22 0.53
CA THR A 69 -3.78 31.62 0.41
C THR A 69 -4.37 32.01 1.76
N VAL A 70 -3.64 32.81 2.53
CA VAL A 70 -4.10 33.30 3.83
C VAL A 70 -4.59 34.73 3.66
N VAL A 71 -5.92 34.88 3.70
CA VAL A 71 -6.57 36.19 3.66
C VAL A 71 -6.43 36.87 5.03
N SER A 72 -5.80 38.04 5.06
CA SER A 72 -5.65 38.85 6.26
C SER A 72 -6.30 40.21 6.05
N SER A 73 -7.35 40.49 6.83
CA SER A 73 -7.96 41.81 6.89
C SER A 73 -7.46 42.55 8.13
N SER A 74 -6.80 43.69 7.94
CA SER A 74 -6.42 44.58 9.04
C SER A 74 -7.15 45.93 8.91
N VAL A 75 -7.57 46.47 10.04
CA VAL A 75 -8.13 47.81 10.15
C VAL A 75 -7.16 48.62 10.99
N SER A 76 -6.68 49.74 10.46
CA SER A 76 -5.83 50.67 11.22
C SER A 76 -6.50 52.03 11.28
N ASP A 77 -6.50 52.63 12.47
CA ASP A 77 -6.96 53.99 12.70
C ASP A 77 -5.86 54.97 12.27
N THR A 78 -6.19 55.95 11.42
CA THR A 78 -5.23 56.99 10.99
C THR A 78 -5.36 58.17 11.94
N ASN A 79 -4.25 58.66 12.49
CA ASN A 79 -4.24 59.82 13.38
C ASN A 79 -3.47 60.99 12.73
N ASP A 80 -3.74 61.23 11.44
CA ASP A 80 -3.11 62.29 10.66
C ASP A 80 -4.05 63.51 10.62
N PRO A 81 -3.70 64.64 11.26
CA PRO A 81 -4.58 65.81 11.37
C PRO A 81 -4.81 66.57 10.05
N VAL A 82 -4.17 66.14 8.95
CA VAL A 82 -4.33 66.75 7.60
C VAL A 82 -5.21 65.89 6.70
N ASP A 83 -5.44 64.62 7.04
CA ASP A 83 -6.13 63.65 6.19
C ASP A 83 -7.51 63.30 6.80
N PHE A 84 -8.60 63.60 6.08
CA PHE A 84 -9.99 63.44 6.53
C PHE A 84 -10.50 61.98 6.44
N ALA A 85 -9.62 61.00 6.60
CA ALA A 85 -9.94 59.58 6.49
C ALA A 85 -9.88 58.92 7.87
N ASP A 86 -11.03 58.84 8.55
CA ASP A 86 -11.15 58.25 9.90
C ASP A 86 -10.91 56.72 9.93
N PHE A 87 -10.86 56.03 8.79
CA PHE A 87 -10.64 54.58 8.74
C PHE A 87 -9.85 54.17 7.49
N ALA A 88 -8.72 53.48 7.69
CA ALA A 88 -8.00 52.80 6.63
C ALA A 88 -8.17 51.28 6.77
N SER A 89 -8.87 50.65 5.80
CA SER A 89 -8.97 49.21 5.71
C SER A 89 -7.93 48.69 4.72
N ARG A 90 -7.12 47.70 5.14
CA ARG A 90 -6.18 46.97 4.29
C ARG A 90 -6.58 45.50 4.24
N ASN A 91 -6.88 45.02 3.04
CA ASN A 91 -7.04 43.60 2.76
C ASN A 91 -5.78 43.11 2.04
N GLU A 92 -5.05 42.19 2.67
CA GLU A 92 -3.84 41.60 2.10
C GLU A 92 -4.08 40.10 1.92
N ASP A 93 -3.75 39.60 0.73
CA ASP A 93 -3.73 38.17 0.48
C ASP A 93 -2.29 37.69 0.49
N ARG A 94 -1.93 36.93 1.53
CA ARG A 94 -0.58 36.40 1.68
C ARG A 94 -0.53 34.99 1.10
N ILE A 95 0.19 34.86 0.00
CA ILE A 95 0.54 33.58 -0.59
C ILE A 95 1.73 33.00 0.18
N ALA A 96 1.53 31.91 0.90
CA ALA A 96 2.57 31.22 1.64
C ALA A 96 2.75 29.79 1.07
N PRO A 97 3.93 29.44 0.54
CA PRO A 97 4.21 28.06 0.21
C PRO A 97 4.43 27.25 1.50
N GLU A 98 3.79 26.10 1.60
CA GLU A 98 4.01 25.13 2.68
C GLU A 98 4.34 23.75 2.09
N THR A 99 5.18 23.00 2.80
CA THR A 99 5.54 21.63 2.43
C THR A 99 4.75 20.68 3.30
N VAL A 100 3.95 19.81 2.67
CA VAL A 100 3.09 18.83 3.36
C VAL A 100 3.36 17.43 2.83
N ARG A 101 3.04 16.40 3.62
CA ARG A 101 3.10 15.02 3.15
C ARG A 101 2.08 14.80 2.02
N MET A 102 2.47 14.04 1.00
CA MET A 102 1.56 13.72 -0.11
C MET A 102 0.33 12.92 0.35
N LEU A 103 0.53 12.00 1.29
CA LEU A 103 -0.54 11.27 1.96
C LEU A 103 -0.20 11.15 3.44
N GLU A 104 -1.20 11.38 4.29
CA GLU A 104 -1.09 11.10 5.71
C GLU A 104 -1.48 9.64 6.00
N PRO A 105 -0.89 9.00 7.02
CA PRO A 105 -1.30 7.66 7.45
C PRO A 105 -2.80 7.58 7.76
N THR A 106 -3.39 8.68 8.24
CA THR A 106 -4.83 8.80 8.52
C THR A 106 -5.69 8.61 7.26
N ASP A 107 -5.19 9.00 6.09
CA ASP A 107 -5.92 8.83 4.82
C ASP A 107 -6.14 7.35 4.51
N LEU A 108 -5.15 6.51 4.83
CA LEU A 108 -5.24 5.06 4.66
C LEU A 108 -6.15 4.41 5.70
N VAL A 109 -6.16 4.92 6.93
CA VAL A 109 -7.03 4.41 8.01
C VAL A 109 -8.50 4.71 7.75
N GLN A 110 -8.78 5.82 7.07
CA GLN A 110 -10.13 6.28 6.73
C GLN A 110 -10.61 5.85 5.34
N LEU A 111 -9.81 5.06 4.60
CA LEU A 111 -10.16 4.60 3.27
C LEU A 111 -11.57 3.95 3.22
N PRO A 112 -12.43 4.39 2.28
CA PRO A 112 -13.69 3.71 1.99
C PRO A 112 -13.48 2.25 1.58
N LYS A 113 -14.50 1.41 1.81
CA LYS A 113 -14.46 0.01 1.40
C LYS A 113 -14.39 -0.08 -0.13
N GLY A 114 -13.45 -0.87 -0.63
CA GLY A 114 -13.21 -1.01 -2.07
C GLY A 114 -12.30 0.06 -2.65
N GLU A 115 -11.63 0.86 -1.82
CA GLU A 115 -10.57 1.76 -2.26
C GLU A 115 -9.21 1.33 -1.72
N ALA A 116 -8.16 1.70 -2.45
CA ALA A 116 -6.77 1.46 -2.09
C ALA A 116 -5.84 2.55 -2.63
N PHE A 117 -4.69 2.68 -2.01
CA PHE A 117 -3.53 3.31 -2.61
C PHE A 117 -2.53 2.23 -3.01
N ALA A 118 -1.92 2.37 -4.18
CA ALA A 118 -0.94 1.43 -4.68
C ALA A 118 0.34 2.15 -5.12
N LEU A 119 1.47 1.61 -4.72
CA LEU A 119 2.76 1.90 -5.33
C LEU A 119 3.01 0.81 -6.36
N ILE A 120 3.00 1.17 -7.64
CA ILE A 120 3.20 0.23 -8.76
C ILE A 120 4.52 0.58 -9.44
N HIS A 121 5.20 -0.44 -9.98
CA HIS A 121 6.43 -0.27 -10.78
C HIS A 121 7.54 0.48 -10.04
N GLY A 122 7.69 0.27 -8.73
CA GLY A 122 8.79 0.86 -7.97
C GLY A 122 8.54 2.29 -7.49
N GLY A 123 7.29 2.63 -7.19
CA GLY A 123 6.96 3.84 -6.42
C GLY A 123 5.92 4.77 -7.04
N GLN A 124 5.35 4.45 -8.20
CA GLN A 124 4.30 5.28 -8.77
C GLN A 124 2.99 5.13 -7.98
N LEU A 125 2.58 6.20 -7.30
CA LEU A 125 1.37 6.24 -6.51
C LEU A 125 0.12 6.29 -7.40
N HIS A 126 -0.79 5.36 -7.14
CA HIS A 126 -2.10 5.28 -7.78
C HIS A 126 -3.20 5.18 -6.71
N LYS A 127 -4.26 5.96 -6.87
CA LYS A 127 -5.52 5.74 -6.16
C LYS A 127 -6.38 4.77 -6.98
N ILE A 128 -6.77 3.66 -6.37
CA ILE A 128 -7.50 2.58 -7.05
C ILE A 128 -8.86 2.39 -6.39
N ARG A 129 -9.88 2.17 -7.22
CA ARG A 129 -11.19 1.66 -6.80
C ARG A 129 -11.33 0.23 -7.29
N MET A 130 -11.49 -0.69 -6.35
CA MET A 130 -11.74 -2.10 -6.63
C MET A 130 -13.25 -2.36 -6.71
N PRO A 131 -13.69 -3.19 -7.66
CA PRO A 131 -15.07 -3.64 -7.70
C PRO A 131 -15.39 -4.42 -6.43
N LEU A 132 -16.51 -4.09 -5.80
CA LEU A 132 -17.04 -4.89 -4.70
C LEU A 132 -17.79 -6.09 -5.28
N PRO A 133 -17.64 -7.29 -4.69
CA PRO A 133 -18.38 -8.45 -5.13
C PRO A 133 -19.88 -8.16 -5.02
N SER A 134 -20.61 -8.44 -6.10
CA SER A 134 -22.07 -8.36 -6.11
C SER A 134 -22.66 -9.51 -5.30
N ALA A 135 -23.84 -9.29 -4.71
CA ALA A 135 -24.63 -10.37 -4.11
C ALA A 135 -25.29 -11.28 -5.16
N SER A 136 -25.33 -10.85 -6.43
CA SER A 136 -25.79 -11.68 -7.54
C SER A 136 -24.75 -12.76 -7.84
N SER A 137 -25.21 -13.98 -8.14
CA SER A 137 -24.33 -15.07 -8.58
C SER A 137 -23.54 -14.64 -9.82
N ASP A 138 -22.22 -14.51 -9.67
CA ASP A 138 -21.30 -14.28 -10.78
C ASP A 138 -20.96 -15.64 -11.40
N ALA A 139 -21.19 -15.78 -12.72
CA ALA A 139 -20.93 -17.02 -13.45
C ALA A 139 -19.44 -17.41 -13.49
N LEU A 140 -18.54 -16.44 -13.31
CA LEU A 140 -17.09 -16.68 -13.24
C LEU A 140 -16.60 -16.96 -11.81
N MET A 141 -17.43 -16.72 -10.79
CA MET A 141 -17.07 -17.02 -9.40
C MET A 141 -17.25 -18.52 -9.11
N PRO A 142 -16.22 -19.19 -8.58
CA PRO A 142 -16.33 -20.57 -8.14
C PRO A 142 -17.43 -20.74 -7.10
N THR A 143 -18.17 -21.84 -7.19
CA THR A 143 -19.28 -22.15 -6.26
C THR A 143 -18.83 -22.32 -4.81
N SER A 144 -17.56 -22.67 -4.57
CA SER A 144 -16.99 -22.76 -3.23
C SER A 144 -15.46 -22.68 -3.24
N LEU A 145 -14.88 -22.41 -2.07
CA LEU A 145 -13.42 -22.50 -1.86
C LEU A 145 -12.90 -23.93 -2.14
N ALA A 146 -13.71 -24.96 -1.87
CA ALA A 146 -13.37 -26.34 -2.16
C ALA A 146 -13.20 -26.60 -3.66
N ALA A 147 -14.09 -26.03 -4.50
CA ALA A 147 -13.99 -26.09 -5.95
C ALA A 147 -12.71 -25.42 -6.48
N ILE A 148 -12.29 -24.32 -5.86
CA ILE A 148 -10.99 -23.68 -6.15
C ILE A 148 -9.84 -24.63 -5.80
N GLY A 149 -9.88 -25.23 -4.61
CA GLY A 149 -8.85 -26.17 -4.16
C GLY A 149 -8.72 -27.41 -5.04
N GLU A 150 -9.83 -27.94 -5.54
CA GLU A 150 -9.85 -29.08 -6.47
C GLU A 150 -9.30 -28.71 -7.86
N THR A 151 -9.68 -27.54 -8.38
CA THR A 151 -9.12 -27.01 -9.63
C THR A 151 -7.60 -26.77 -9.52
N LEU A 152 -7.14 -26.23 -8.39
CA LEU A 152 -5.72 -26.03 -8.12
C LEU A 152 -4.98 -27.36 -8.03
N ARG A 153 -5.51 -28.35 -7.30
CA ARG A 153 -4.91 -29.70 -7.23
C ARG A 153 -4.83 -30.35 -8.61
N ALA A 154 -5.91 -30.37 -9.39
CA ALA A 154 -5.89 -30.92 -10.74
C ALA A 154 -4.85 -30.25 -11.66
N ARG A 155 -4.60 -28.95 -11.46
CA ARG A 155 -3.57 -28.21 -12.22
C ARG A 155 -2.15 -28.44 -11.70
N LEU A 156 -2.01 -28.65 -10.39
CA LEU A 156 -0.74 -28.87 -9.71
C LEU A 156 -0.33 -30.36 -9.69
N ASP A 157 -1.23 -31.31 -9.91
CA ASP A 157 -0.94 -32.75 -10.01
C ASP A 157 -0.45 -33.15 -11.42
N GLY A 158 -0.07 -32.18 -12.25
CA GLY A 158 0.64 -32.44 -13.50
C GLY A 158 2.00 -33.11 -13.25
N PRO A 159 2.58 -33.79 -14.26
CA PRO A 159 3.79 -34.61 -14.14
C PRO A 159 5.07 -33.86 -13.72
N TRP A 160 4.98 -32.56 -13.47
CA TRP A 160 6.09 -31.66 -13.12
C TRP A 160 6.22 -31.36 -11.61
N ASN A 161 5.26 -31.82 -10.78
CA ASN A 161 5.16 -31.43 -9.37
C ASN A 161 5.26 -32.58 -8.36
N GLN A 162 5.46 -33.82 -8.83
CA GLN A 162 5.84 -34.90 -7.92
C GLN A 162 7.36 -34.80 -7.71
N PRO A 163 7.87 -34.65 -6.48
CA PRO A 163 9.28 -34.90 -6.24
C PRO A 163 9.54 -36.35 -6.68
N GLU A 164 10.48 -36.54 -7.60
CA GLU A 164 10.92 -37.88 -8.01
C GLU A 164 11.25 -38.66 -6.74
N ASN A 165 10.42 -39.65 -6.44
CA ASN A 165 10.63 -40.52 -5.30
C ASN A 165 11.70 -41.52 -5.72
N ASP A 166 12.96 -41.07 -5.73
CA ASP A 166 14.14 -41.91 -5.83
C ASP A 166 14.30 -42.70 -4.51
N SER A 167 13.33 -43.56 -4.21
CA SER A 167 13.56 -44.71 -3.36
C SER A 167 14.17 -45.78 -4.25
N GLU A 168 15.50 -45.78 -4.35
CA GLU A 168 16.24 -46.93 -4.88
C GLU A 168 15.79 -48.20 -4.13
N PRO A 169 15.51 -49.31 -4.82
CA PRO A 169 15.21 -50.56 -4.14
C PRO A 169 16.49 -51.05 -3.46
N GLU A 170 16.51 -51.11 -2.13
CA GLU A 170 17.55 -51.80 -1.37
C GLU A 170 17.65 -53.24 -1.88
N ASP A 171 18.77 -53.49 -2.56
CA ASP A 171 19.17 -54.78 -3.09
C ASP A 171 19.26 -55.81 -1.95
N ARG A 172 18.44 -56.85 -2.10
CA ARG A 172 18.50 -58.09 -1.31
C ARG A 172 19.92 -58.64 -1.36
N ARG A 173 20.61 -58.61 -0.23
CA ARG A 173 21.76 -59.49 0.02
C ARG A 173 21.50 -60.38 1.22
N ASP A 174 20.80 -61.48 0.94
CA ASP A 174 20.93 -62.74 1.67
C ASP A 174 22.03 -63.54 0.95
N VAL A 175 23.24 -63.64 1.53
CA VAL A 175 24.09 -64.84 1.65
C VAL A 175 25.08 -64.61 2.80
#